data_AF-A0A965AU91-F1
#
_entry.id   AF-A0A965AU91-F1
#
_cell.length_a   1.000
_cell.length_b   1.000
_cell.length_c   1.000
_cell.angle_alpha   90.00
_cell.angle_beta   90.00
_cell.angle_gamma   90.00
#
_symmetry.space_group_name_H-M   'P 1'
#
loop_
_entity.id
_entity.type
_entity.pdbx_description
1 polymer ?
#
loop_
_entity_poly.entity_id
_entity_poly.type
_entity_poly.pdbx_seq_one_letter_code
_entity_poly.pdbx_strand_id
1 'polypeptide(L)'
;MNVKWDITLRADQLPNPIIEHSIELLPSNLINPSVEDLKKVFNTGKQSLKTWGRTSGVINGTEPHWIGVFKQTPLHTDPAYPRYTHHLILKADAFVLRGHNKIELPIFRGTYILLDTHSPHQLFALNKDACWYFAVSMDSKIKLPKSETLPKLINYALNAPLLTPEILVQNNGGRF
;
A
#
# COMPACT_ATOMS: atom_id res chain seq x y z
N MET A 1 10.29 -8.90 5.04
CA MET A 1 11.73 -9.18 5.26
C MET A 1 12.56 -8.43 4.22
N ASN A 2 13.49 -7.57 4.66
CA ASN A 2 14.39 -6.85 3.76
C ASN A 2 15.32 -7.83 3.04
N VAL A 3 15.56 -7.59 1.76
CA VAL A 3 16.46 -8.40 0.93
C VAL A 3 17.46 -7.51 0.20
N LYS A 4 18.60 -8.10 -0.20
CA LYS A 4 19.60 -7.41 -1.01
C LYS A 4 19.23 -7.46 -2.50
N TRP A 5 19.91 -6.64 -3.31
CA TRP A 5 19.70 -6.58 -4.76
C TRP A 5 20.41 -7.70 -5.54
N ASP A 6 21.34 -8.41 -4.92
CA ASP A 6 22.14 -9.49 -5.50
C ASP A 6 21.60 -10.88 -5.16
N ILE A 7 20.36 -10.96 -4.66
CA ILE A 7 19.74 -12.24 -4.29
C ILE A 7 19.43 -13.09 -5.53
N THR A 8 19.59 -14.40 -5.39
CA THR A 8 18.99 -15.34 -6.33
C THR A 8 17.51 -15.47 -6.00
N LEU A 9 16.65 -15.22 -6.99
CA LEU A 9 15.20 -15.41 -6.83
C LEU A 9 14.88 -16.89 -6.63
N ARG A 10 13.96 -17.17 -5.70
CA ARG A 10 13.37 -18.51 -5.59
C ARG A 10 12.52 -18.81 -6.83
N ALA A 11 12.29 -20.10 -7.10
CA ALA A 11 11.51 -20.54 -8.25
C ALA A 11 10.06 -19.99 -8.27
N ASP A 12 9.51 -19.66 -7.10
CA ASP A 12 8.17 -19.10 -6.95
C ASP A 12 8.13 -17.56 -7.04
N GLN A 13 9.27 -16.89 -7.12
CA GLN A 13 9.37 -15.43 -7.14
C GLN A 13 9.51 -14.87 -8.56
N LEU A 14 8.98 -13.67 -8.75
CA LEU A 14 9.03 -12.95 -10.01
C LEU A 14 10.10 -11.84 -9.95
N PRO A 15 10.82 -11.59 -11.05
CA PRO A 15 11.73 -10.46 -11.13
C PRO A 15 11.00 -9.10 -11.19
N ASN A 16 9.80 -9.07 -11.78
CA ASN A 16 8.85 -7.98 -11.66
C ASN A 16 7.66 -8.45 -10.82
N PRO A 17 7.42 -7.87 -9.62
CA PRO A 17 6.34 -8.27 -8.73
C PRO A 17 4.98 -7.75 -9.22
N ILE A 18 4.94 -6.79 -10.15
CA ILE A 18 3.71 -6.19 -10.66
C ILE A 18 3.07 -7.18 -11.64
N ILE A 19 1.95 -7.76 -11.24
CA ILE A 19 1.22 -8.76 -12.04
C ILE A 19 0.26 -8.07 -13.01
N GLU A 20 -0.43 -7.03 -12.55
CA GLU A 20 -1.40 -6.24 -13.32
C GLU A 20 -1.37 -4.81 -12.79
N HIS A 21 -1.55 -3.83 -13.68
CA HIS A 21 -1.82 -2.45 -13.29
C HIS A 21 -2.70 -1.75 -14.33
N SER A 22 -3.39 -0.70 -13.91
CA SER A 22 -4.20 0.16 -14.77
C SER A 22 -4.40 1.53 -14.12
N ILE A 23 -4.82 2.51 -14.91
CA ILE A 23 -5.24 3.82 -14.40
C ILE A 23 -6.77 3.87 -14.40
N GLU A 24 -7.35 4.07 -13.23
CA GLU A 24 -8.79 4.07 -13.01
C GLU A 24 -9.30 5.50 -12.82
N LEU A 25 -10.44 5.81 -13.44
CA LEU A 25 -11.16 7.05 -13.16
C LEU A 25 -11.83 6.93 -11.80
N LEU A 26 -11.38 7.74 -10.84
CA LEU A 26 -11.92 7.73 -9.49
C LEU A 26 -13.20 8.58 -9.39
N PRO A 27 -14.20 8.14 -8.61
CA PRO A 27 -15.32 9.00 -8.22
C PRO A 27 -14.84 10.32 -7.62
N SER A 28 -15.51 11.42 -7.95
CA SER A 28 -15.13 12.77 -7.52
C SER A 28 -15.23 12.99 -6.01
N ASN A 29 -16.11 12.25 -5.34
CA ASN A 29 -16.29 12.26 -3.90
C ASN A 29 -15.31 11.34 -3.14
N LEU A 30 -14.41 10.65 -3.84
CA LEU A 30 -13.47 9.72 -3.23
C LEU A 30 -12.35 10.49 -2.53
N ILE A 31 -12.02 10.08 -1.31
CA ILE A 31 -11.09 10.80 -0.43
C ILE A 31 -9.75 11.13 -1.13
N ASN A 32 -9.25 12.34 -0.87
CA ASN A 32 -7.91 12.78 -1.24
C ASN A 32 -7.24 13.39 0.00
N PRO A 33 -6.49 12.60 0.78
CA PRO A 33 -6.02 13.05 2.08
C PRO A 33 -4.99 14.18 1.95
N SER A 34 -5.09 15.17 2.82
CA SER A 34 -4.06 16.19 2.95
C SER A 34 -2.79 15.59 3.58
N VAL A 35 -1.67 16.30 3.44
CA VAL A 35 -0.44 15.94 4.17
C VAL A 35 -0.67 15.96 5.68
N GLU A 36 -1.52 16.85 6.19
CA GLU A 36 -1.83 16.93 7.61
C GLU A 36 -2.60 15.68 8.10
N ASP A 37 -3.54 15.18 7.31
CA ASP A 37 -4.29 13.96 7.63
C ASP A 37 -3.34 12.76 7.72
N LEU A 38 -2.43 12.62 6.76
CA LEU A 38 -1.45 11.53 6.76
C LEU A 38 -0.47 11.64 7.93
N LYS A 39 -0.05 12.85 8.30
CA LYS A 39 0.75 13.08 9.52
C LYS A 39 -0.01 12.73 10.79
N LYS A 40 -1.35 12.85 10.84
CA LYS A 40 -2.15 12.40 11.98
C LYS A 40 -2.21 10.88 12.09
N VAL A 41 -2.06 10.16 10.98
CA VAL A 41 -1.99 8.69 10.98
C VAL A 41 -0.59 8.20 11.39
N PHE A 42 0.45 8.80 10.82
CA PHE A 42 1.83 8.41 11.05
C PHE A 42 2.40 9.08 12.30
N ASN A 43 3.01 8.31 13.20
CA ASN A 43 3.92 8.90 14.17
C ASN A 43 5.22 9.28 13.43
N THR A 44 5.21 10.48 12.82
CA THR A 44 6.23 10.94 11.87
C THR A 44 7.61 10.81 12.49
N GLY A 45 8.46 9.94 11.92
CA GLY A 45 9.84 9.71 12.38
C GLY A 45 10.13 8.31 12.91
N LYS A 46 9.12 7.47 13.21
CA LYS A 46 9.32 6.09 13.72
C LYS A 46 8.97 4.97 12.75
N GLN A 47 8.05 5.22 11.81
CA GLN A 47 7.53 4.21 10.89
C GLN A 47 7.49 4.77 9.47
N SER A 48 7.99 4.01 8.50
CA SER A 48 7.92 4.37 7.07
C SER A 48 6.72 3.73 6.35
N LEU A 49 6.07 2.75 6.96
CA LEU A 49 4.86 2.09 6.43
C LEU A 49 3.88 1.88 7.59
N LYS A 50 2.58 2.09 7.32
CA LYS A 50 1.50 1.79 8.28
C LYS A 50 0.27 1.26 7.54
N THR A 51 -0.41 0.29 8.15
CA THR A 51 -1.73 -0.20 7.71
C THR A 51 -2.76 -0.02 8.83
N TRP A 52 -4.00 0.34 8.52
CA TRP A 52 -5.06 0.54 9.52
C TRP A 52 -6.46 0.43 8.93
N GLY A 53 -7.50 0.52 9.77
CA GLY A 53 -8.90 0.57 9.33
C GLY A 53 -9.52 -0.79 8.96
N ARG A 54 -8.90 -1.91 9.35
CA ARG A 54 -9.52 -3.24 9.19
C ARG A 54 -10.75 -3.36 10.10
N THR A 55 -11.84 -3.94 9.58
CA THR A 55 -13.11 -4.08 10.32
C THR A 55 -13.06 -5.23 11.32
N SER A 56 -12.49 -6.39 10.96
CA SER A 56 -12.52 -7.61 11.79
C SER A 56 -11.30 -7.80 12.70
N GLY A 57 -10.30 -6.91 12.63
CA GLY A 57 -9.00 -7.11 13.30
C GLY A 57 -8.18 -8.29 12.76
N VAL A 58 -8.72 -9.08 11.83
CA VAL A 58 -8.03 -10.23 11.22
C VAL A 58 -6.94 -9.73 10.29
N ILE A 59 -5.69 -9.88 10.76
CA ILE A 59 -4.51 -9.71 9.93
C ILE A 59 -4.47 -10.89 8.95
N ASN A 60 -4.35 -10.64 7.64
CA ASN A 60 -4.35 -11.61 6.53
C ASN A 60 -5.72 -12.04 5.96
N GLY A 61 -6.81 -11.32 6.26
CA GLY A 61 -8.10 -11.49 5.60
C GLY A 61 -8.20 -10.73 4.26
N THR A 62 -9.22 -11.04 3.45
CA THR A 62 -9.53 -10.33 2.19
C THR A 62 -10.31 -9.04 2.41
N GLU A 63 -10.13 -8.40 3.56
CA GLU A 63 -10.81 -7.16 3.91
C GLU A 63 -10.00 -5.96 3.41
N PRO A 64 -10.64 -5.01 2.70
CA PRO A 64 -10.01 -3.74 2.38
C PRO A 64 -9.59 -2.98 3.63
N HIS A 65 -8.45 -2.29 3.53
CA HIS A 65 -7.88 -1.50 4.61
C HIS A 65 -7.02 -0.37 4.05
N TRP A 66 -6.67 0.60 4.89
CA TRP A 66 -5.77 1.68 4.51
C TRP A 66 -4.31 1.23 4.59
N ILE A 67 -3.52 1.66 3.62
CA ILE A 67 -2.05 1.58 3.65
C ILE A 67 -1.47 2.95 3.31
N GLY A 68 -0.45 3.34 4.08
CA GLY A 68 0.37 4.50 3.80
C GLY A 68 1.84 4.14 3.79
N VAL A 69 2.62 4.88 3.02
CA VAL A 69 4.08 4.85 3.06
C VAL A 69 4.62 6.28 3.10
N PHE A 70 5.51 6.53 4.06
CA PHE A 70 6.29 7.74 4.18
C PHE A 70 7.70 7.51 3.60
N LYS A 71 8.04 8.27 2.57
CA LYS A 71 9.30 8.21 1.79
C LYS A 71 9.53 6.94 0.99
N GLN A 72 9.65 5.78 1.65
CA GLN A 72 9.99 4.53 0.96
C GLN A 72 9.74 3.28 1.80
N THR A 73 9.70 2.14 1.11
CA THR A 73 10.02 0.83 1.64
C THR A 73 11.39 0.38 1.12
N PRO A 74 12.20 -0.35 1.92
CA PRO A 74 13.38 -1.04 1.38
C PRO A 74 12.94 -2.13 0.39
N LEU A 75 13.88 -2.68 -0.37
CA LEU A 75 13.60 -3.91 -1.12
C LEU A 75 13.28 -5.03 -0.13
N HIS A 76 12.10 -5.64 -0.24
CA HIS A 76 11.64 -6.65 0.70
C HIS A 76 10.72 -7.68 0.04
N THR A 77 10.44 -8.74 0.80
CA THR A 77 9.43 -9.79 0.49
C THR A 77 8.61 -10.06 1.74
N ASP A 78 7.35 -10.44 1.58
CA ASP A 78 6.39 -10.62 2.69
C ASP A 78 5.79 -12.04 2.74
N PRO A 79 6.62 -13.09 2.89
CA PRO A 79 6.17 -14.48 2.84
C PRO A 79 5.20 -14.87 3.97
N ALA A 80 5.16 -14.10 5.06
CA ALA A 80 4.27 -14.33 6.19
C ALA A 80 2.83 -13.81 5.95
N TYR A 81 2.63 -13.04 4.89
CA TYR A 81 1.36 -12.42 4.53
C TYR A 81 0.76 -13.08 3.28
N PRO A 82 -0.52 -12.84 2.95
CA PRO A 82 -1.09 -13.31 1.70
C PRO A 82 -0.25 -12.83 0.52
N ARG A 83 -0.10 -13.71 -0.48
CA ARG A 83 0.82 -13.52 -1.60
C ARG A 83 0.46 -12.36 -2.51
N TYR A 84 -0.83 -12.07 -2.64
CA TYR A 84 -1.33 -11.07 -3.57
C TYR A 84 -1.88 -9.89 -2.78
N THR A 85 -1.55 -8.68 -3.22
CA THR A 85 -2.16 -7.47 -2.68
C THR A 85 -2.67 -6.58 -3.82
N HIS A 86 -3.88 -6.06 -3.62
CA HIS A 86 -4.57 -5.19 -4.56
C HIS A 86 -4.56 -3.77 -4.00
N HIS A 87 -3.88 -2.84 -4.65
CA HIS A 87 -3.81 -1.45 -4.23
C HIS A 87 -4.59 -0.56 -5.19
N LEU A 88 -5.45 0.31 -4.64
CA LEU A 88 -6.01 1.46 -5.34
C LEU A 88 -5.40 2.73 -4.76
N ILE A 89 -4.52 3.38 -5.53
CA ILE A 89 -3.73 4.51 -5.07
C ILE A 89 -4.59 5.78 -5.09
N LEU A 90 -4.68 6.43 -3.93
CA LEU A 90 -5.44 7.66 -3.74
C LEU A 90 -4.54 8.88 -3.65
N LYS A 91 -3.28 8.73 -3.23
CA LYS A 91 -2.27 9.80 -3.28
C LYS A 91 -0.89 9.19 -3.47
N ALA A 92 -0.12 9.77 -4.36
CA ALA A 92 1.28 9.42 -4.57
C ALA A 92 2.05 10.66 -5.00
N ASP A 93 2.97 11.11 -4.16
CA ASP A 93 3.86 12.22 -4.49
C ASP A 93 5.05 11.65 -5.26
N ALA A 94 4.98 11.57 -6.60
CA ALA A 94 6.10 11.11 -7.45
C ALA A 94 6.76 9.78 -6.99
N PHE A 95 5.94 8.78 -6.67
CA PHE A 95 6.41 7.46 -6.26
C PHE A 95 6.66 6.54 -7.46
N VAL A 96 7.58 5.59 -7.25
CA VAL A 96 7.87 4.51 -8.18
C VAL A 96 7.84 3.18 -7.44
N LEU A 97 7.24 2.17 -8.08
CA LEU A 97 7.26 0.78 -7.65
C LEU A 97 8.14 -0.02 -8.61
N ARG A 98 9.01 -0.88 -8.08
CA ARG A 98 9.85 -1.76 -8.90
C ARG A 98 10.14 -3.09 -8.23
N GLY A 99 10.53 -4.05 -9.08
CA GLY A 99 11.01 -5.36 -8.68
C GLY A 99 12.52 -5.51 -8.67
N HIS A 100 12.97 -6.75 -8.50
CA HIS A 100 14.36 -7.17 -8.61
C HIS A 100 15.01 -6.79 -9.96
N ASN A 101 14.26 -6.83 -11.07
CA ASN A 101 14.75 -6.42 -12.39
C ASN A 101 14.87 -4.91 -12.58
N LYS A 102 14.49 -4.10 -11.59
CA LYS A 102 14.53 -2.64 -11.61
C LYS A 102 13.71 -2.00 -12.73
N ILE A 103 12.73 -2.72 -13.30
CA ILE A 103 11.72 -2.10 -14.16
C ILE A 103 10.80 -1.28 -13.27
N GLU A 104 10.70 0.01 -13.57
CA GLU A 104 10.02 1.01 -12.75
C GLU A 104 8.63 1.30 -13.29
N LEU A 105 7.64 1.26 -12.40
CA LEU A 105 6.28 1.75 -12.66
C LEU A 105 6.07 3.07 -11.89
N PRO A 106 5.92 4.20 -12.58
CA PRO A 106 5.48 5.45 -11.97
C PRO A 106 4.08 5.32 -11.40
N ILE A 107 3.88 5.82 -10.18
CA ILE A 107 2.64 5.70 -9.42
C ILE A 107 1.96 7.06 -9.31
N PHE A 108 0.67 7.09 -9.67
CA PHE A 108 -0.19 8.27 -9.58
C PHE A 108 -1.51 7.94 -8.88
N ARG A 109 -2.25 8.97 -8.45
CA ARG A 109 -3.65 8.81 -8.01
C ARG A 109 -4.46 8.15 -9.13
N GLY A 110 -5.27 7.14 -8.77
CA GLY A 110 -6.05 6.33 -9.70
C GLY A 110 -5.31 5.08 -10.20
N THR A 111 -4.02 4.92 -9.90
CA THR A 111 -3.32 3.67 -10.23
C THR A 111 -3.93 2.53 -9.44
N TYR A 112 -4.36 1.48 -10.12
CA TYR A 112 -4.67 0.18 -9.55
C TYR A 112 -3.49 -0.76 -9.81
N ILE A 113 -3.12 -1.56 -8.81
CA ILE A 113 -2.01 -2.52 -8.91
C ILE A 113 -2.43 -3.83 -8.25
N LEU A 114 -2.14 -4.94 -8.93
CA LEU A 114 -2.01 -6.26 -8.32
C LEU A 114 -0.53 -6.61 -8.21
N LEU A 115 -0.06 -6.82 -6.99
CA LEU A 115 1.33 -7.06 -6.64
C LEU A 115 1.52 -8.45 -6.03
N ASP A 116 2.55 -9.16 -6.46
CA ASP A 116 3.09 -10.35 -5.77
C ASP A 116 4.01 -9.90 -4.62
N THR A 117 3.53 -9.97 -3.39
CA THR A 117 4.28 -9.54 -2.19
C THR A 117 5.36 -10.55 -1.78
N HIS A 118 5.29 -11.78 -2.26
CA HIS A 118 6.31 -12.80 -2.00
C HIS A 118 7.54 -12.62 -2.89
N SER A 119 7.39 -11.88 -3.98
CA SER A 119 8.47 -11.45 -4.88
C SER A 119 9.14 -10.16 -4.38
N PRO A 120 10.45 -9.95 -4.62
CA PRO A 120 11.12 -8.74 -4.15
C PRO A 120 10.53 -7.48 -4.76
N HIS A 121 10.12 -6.55 -3.90
CA HIS A 121 9.50 -5.30 -4.32
C HIS A 121 9.97 -4.12 -3.48
N GLN A 122 10.04 -2.96 -4.12
CA GLN A 122 10.44 -1.70 -3.49
C GLN A 122 9.53 -0.58 -3.98
N LEU A 123 9.02 0.22 -3.05
CA LEU A 123 8.28 1.45 -3.32
C LEU A 123 9.08 2.64 -2.78
N PHE A 124 9.34 3.66 -3.60
CA PHE A 124 10.15 4.81 -3.17
C PHE A 124 9.74 6.10 -3.87
N ALA A 125 9.91 7.22 -3.18
CA ALA A 125 9.75 8.55 -3.74
C ALA A 125 10.95 8.96 -4.60
N LEU A 126 10.71 9.63 -5.73
CA LEU A 126 11.75 10.10 -6.64
C LEU A 126 12.50 11.35 -6.15
N ASN A 127 11.91 12.13 -5.26
CA ASN A 127 12.55 13.33 -4.69
C ASN A 127 12.26 13.46 -3.19
N LYS A 128 12.99 14.37 -2.52
CA LYS A 128 12.92 14.50 -1.05
C LYS A 128 11.65 15.16 -0.54
N ASP A 129 10.97 15.92 -1.39
CA ASP A 129 9.72 16.63 -1.07
C ASP A 129 8.51 15.70 -1.24
N ALA A 130 8.62 14.75 -2.16
CA ALA A 130 7.75 13.62 -2.34
C ALA A 130 7.85 12.67 -1.14
N CYS A 131 6.82 12.69 -0.30
CA CYS A 131 6.87 11.95 0.95
C CYS A 131 5.73 10.96 1.12
N TRP A 132 4.63 11.09 0.40
CA TRP A 132 3.43 10.33 0.71
C TRP A 132 2.94 9.44 -0.44
N TYR A 133 2.83 8.17 -0.12
CA TYR A 133 2.01 7.21 -0.83
C TYR A 133 0.87 6.80 0.09
N PHE A 134 -0.35 6.76 -0.44
CA PHE A 134 -1.55 6.35 0.27
C PHE A 134 -2.51 5.62 -0.67
N ALA A 135 -3.00 4.48 -0.23
CA ALA A 135 -3.88 3.62 -0.99
C ALA A 135 -4.88 2.89 -0.09
N VAL A 136 -5.96 2.39 -0.70
CA VAL A 136 -6.67 1.23 -0.14
C VAL A 136 -5.96 -0.02 -0.61
N SER A 137 -5.75 -0.96 0.30
CA SER A 137 -5.18 -2.27 0.03
C SER A 137 -6.17 -3.38 0.38
N MET A 138 -6.11 -4.50 -0.34
CA MET A 138 -6.81 -5.75 -0.02
C MET A 138 -5.91 -6.93 -0.35
N ASP A 139 -5.64 -7.77 0.64
CA ASP A 139 -4.70 -8.90 0.52
C ASP A 139 -5.45 -10.20 0.24
N SER A 140 -4.84 -11.14 -0.48
CA SER A 140 -5.44 -12.42 -0.82
C SER A 140 -4.41 -13.53 -1.02
N LYS A 141 -4.77 -14.75 -0.63
CA LYS A 141 -3.92 -15.94 -0.82
C LYS A 141 -3.93 -16.43 -2.28
N ILE A 142 -5.01 -16.12 -3.00
CA ILE A 142 -5.21 -16.45 -4.40
C ILE A 142 -5.29 -15.17 -5.23
N LYS A 143 -4.88 -15.24 -6.49
CA LYS A 143 -5.01 -14.11 -7.42
C LYS A 143 -6.49 -13.88 -7.71
N LEU A 144 -7.05 -12.78 -7.21
CA LEU A 144 -8.43 -12.37 -7.46
C LEU A 144 -8.50 -11.48 -8.71
N PRO A 145 -9.58 -11.54 -9.49
CA PRO A 145 -9.72 -10.68 -10.67
C PRO A 145 -10.04 -9.23 -10.27
N LYS A 146 -9.53 -8.26 -11.04
CA LYS A 146 -9.78 -6.83 -10.81
C LYS A 146 -11.29 -6.49 -10.75
N SER A 147 -12.12 -7.16 -11.53
CA SER A 147 -13.58 -6.99 -11.53
C SER A 147 -14.23 -7.24 -10.18
N GLU A 148 -13.62 -8.06 -9.32
CA GLU A 148 -14.11 -8.33 -7.96
C GLU A 148 -13.47 -7.42 -6.90
N THR A 149 -12.21 -7.03 -7.11
CA THR A 149 -11.44 -6.31 -6.08
C THR A 149 -11.61 -4.80 -6.17
N LEU A 150 -11.59 -4.23 -7.37
CA LEU A 150 -11.69 -2.78 -7.57
C LEU A 150 -12.99 -2.18 -6.98
N PRO A 151 -14.19 -2.78 -7.19
CA PRO A 151 -15.40 -2.25 -6.56
C PRO A 151 -15.35 -2.28 -5.02
N LYS A 152 -14.72 -3.29 -4.41
CA LYS A 152 -14.55 -3.39 -2.96
C LYS A 152 -13.62 -2.30 -2.42
N LEU A 153 -12.51 -2.05 -3.12
CA LEU A 153 -11.56 -0.99 -2.77
C LEU A 153 -12.21 0.39 -2.87
N ILE A 154 -12.96 0.66 -3.94
CA ILE A 154 -13.71 1.92 -4.12
C ILE A 154 -14.77 2.07 -3.03
N ASN A 155 -15.57 1.03 -2.78
CA ASN A 155 -16.61 1.07 -1.75
C ASN A 155 -16.01 1.35 -0.36
N TYR A 156 -14.89 0.70 -0.04
CA TYR A 156 -14.19 0.97 1.22
C TYR A 156 -13.68 2.43 1.25
N ALA A 157 -13.06 2.92 0.18
CA ALA A 157 -12.54 4.29 0.12
C ALA A 157 -13.62 5.37 0.33
N LEU A 158 -14.86 5.08 -0.08
CA LEU A 158 -16.00 5.98 0.06
C LEU A 158 -16.59 6.01 1.47
N ASN A 159 -16.48 4.91 2.20
CA ASN A 159 -17.25 4.71 3.45
C ASN A 159 -16.38 4.59 4.69
N ALA A 160 -15.12 4.16 4.56
CA ALA A 160 -14.25 3.96 5.70
C ALA A 160 -13.70 5.31 6.21
N PRO A 161 -13.75 5.57 7.52
CA PRO A 161 -13.10 6.74 8.09
C PRO A 161 -11.58 6.64 7.90
N LEU A 162 -10.96 7.72 7.44
CA LEU A 162 -9.50 7.83 7.34
C LEU A 162 -8.85 7.87 8.73
N LEU A 163 -9.42 8.71 9.60
CA LEU A 163 -8.98 8.95 10.96
C LEU A 163 -10.04 8.40 11.91
N THR A 164 -9.64 7.49 12.78
CA THR A 164 -10.48 7.00 13.87
C THR A 164 -9.94 7.49 15.21
N PRO A 165 -10.77 7.54 16.28
CA PRO A 165 -10.30 7.92 17.61
C PRO A 165 -9.07 7.11 18.06
N GLU A 166 -9.02 5.81 17.74
CA GLU A 166 -7.89 4.94 18.10
C GLU A 166 -6.57 5.39 17.43
N ILE A 167 -6.63 5.85 16.18
CA ILE A 167 -5.47 6.37 15.45
C ILE A 167 -4.95 7.65 16.11
N LEU A 168 -5.86 8.53 16.53
CA LEU A 168 -5.51 9.80 17.18
C LEU A 168 -4.93 9.57 18.59
N VAL A 169 -5.44 8.58 19.34
CA VAL A 169 -4.96 8.24 20.69
C VAL A 169 -3.58 7.58 20.65
N GLN A 170 -3.31 6.68 19.70
CA GLN A 170 -2.01 6.02 19.56
C GLN A 170 -0.85 7.00 19.32
N ASN A 171 -1.14 8.17 18.74
CA ASN A 171 -0.12 9.18 18.44
C ASN A 171 0.09 10.22 19.56
N ASN A 172 -0.79 10.27 20.57
CA ASN A 172 -0.72 11.22 21.68
C ASN A 172 -0.07 10.66 22.96
N GLY A 173 0.59 9.50 22.91
CA GLY A 173 1.34 8.98 24.07
C GLY A 173 0.47 8.58 25.27
N GLY A 174 -0.82 8.30 25.05
CA GLY A 174 -1.71 7.76 26.08
C GLY A 174 -1.25 6.36 26.49
N ARG A 175 -0.51 6.28 27.60
CA ARG A 175 -0.41 5.05 28.39
C ARG A 175 -1.81 4.72 28.89
N PHE A 176 -2.26 3.49 28.64
CA PHE A 176 -3.09 2.79 29.62
C PHE A 176 -2.15 2.22 30.69
#